data_AF-A0ABD2MKC7-F1
#
_entry.id   AF-A0ABD2MKC7-F1
#
_cell.length_a   1.000
_cell.length_b   1.000
_cell.length_c   1.000
_cell.angle_alpha   90.00
_cell.angle_beta   90.00
_cell.angle_gamma   90.00
#
_symmetry.space_group_name_H-M   'P 1'
#
loop_
_entity.id
_entity.type
_entity.pdbx_description
1 polymer ?
#
loop_
_entity_poly.entity_id
_entity_poly.type
_entity_poly.pdbx_seq_one_letter_code
_entity_poly.pdbx_strand_id
1 'polypeptide(L)'
;MPPEDSLYLFSAPFFYGFSNNRLQAFCKHNLEMNVTFENVIQILEAADKMQATDMKKYALDLIVHHFTKVAKLPKLKNLSKELILDILLALANDMSETKMCQDVSSVSLSADS
;
A
#
# COMPACT_ATOMS: atom_id res chain seq x y z
N MET A 1 7.43 17.88 0.12
CA MET A 1 6.32 17.61 1.06
C MET A 1 6.31 16.12 1.31
N PRO A 2 6.25 15.65 2.56
CA PRO A 2 6.07 14.24 2.86
C PRO A 2 4.86 13.63 2.11
N PRO A 3 4.94 12.41 1.57
CA PRO A 3 3.82 11.76 0.87
C PRO A 3 2.56 11.63 1.73
N GLU A 4 2.71 11.40 3.04
CA GLU A 4 1.59 11.37 3.99
C GLU A 4 0.81 12.68 4.02
N ASP A 5 1.50 13.84 4.02
CA ASP A 5 0.87 15.16 3.96
C ASP A 5 0.19 15.40 2.60
N SER A 6 0.78 14.86 1.53
CA SER A 6 0.18 14.93 0.20
C SER A 6 -1.12 14.17 0.13
N LEU A 7 -1.25 13.06 0.87
CA LEU A 7 -2.50 12.32 0.94
C LEU A 7 -3.60 13.17 1.58
N TYR A 8 -3.31 13.84 2.70
CA TYR A 8 -4.24 14.77 3.37
C TYR A 8 -4.69 15.90 2.45
N LEU A 9 -3.76 16.52 1.73
CA LEU A 9 -4.06 17.64 0.85
C LEU A 9 -4.71 17.22 -0.47
N PHE A 10 -4.57 15.95 -0.87
CA PHE A 10 -5.19 15.44 -2.09
C PHE A 10 -6.73 15.46 -2.02
N SER A 11 -7.32 15.25 -0.84
CA SER A 11 -8.78 15.30 -0.64
C SER A 11 -9.33 16.70 -0.32
N ALA A 12 -8.47 17.65 0.06
CA ALA A 12 -8.87 19.01 0.42
C ALA A 12 -9.74 19.71 -0.63
N PRO A 13 -9.49 19.60 -1.95
CA PRO A 13 -10.34 20.23 -2.96
C PRO A 13 -11.79 19.76 -2.93
N PHE A 14 -12.01 18.47 -2.66
CA PHE A 14 -13.36 17.91 -2.55
C PHE A 14 -14.07 18.43 -1.29
N PHE A 15 -13.37 18.41 -0.15
CA PHE A 15 -13.95 18.78 1.13
C PHE A 15 -14.26 20.29 1.25
N TYR A 16 -13.37 21.14 0.72
CA TYR A 16 -13.50 22.60 0.81
C TYR A 16 -14.06 23.26 -0.46
N GLY A 17 -14.45 22.48 -1.47
CA GLY A 17 -15.08 22.99 -2.69
C GLY A 17 -14.15 23.84 -3.56
N PHE A 18 -12.86 23.50 -3.64
CA PHE A 18 -11.92 24.23 -4.48
C PHE A 18 -12.18 23.95 -5.96
N SER A 19 -12.32 25.00 -6.76
CA SER A 19 -12.48 24.91 -8.21
C SER A 19 -11.15 24.67 -8.95
N ASN A 20 -10.01 24.96 -8.31
CA ASN A 20 -8.69 24.79 -8.88
C ASN A 20 -8.06 23.46 -8.43
N ASN A 21 -7.78 22.57 -9.37
CA ASN A 21 -7.23 21.23 -9.12
C ASN A 21 -5.69 21.18 -9.07
N ARG A 22 -4.98 22.31 -9.15
CA ARG A 22 -3.51 22.33 -9.19
C ARG A 22 -2.87 21.72 -7.93
N LEU A 23 -3.48 21.93 -6.76
CA LEU A 23 -3.05 21.30 -5.50
C LEU A 23 -3.20 19.78 -5.58
N GLN A 24 -4.34 19.30 -6.09
CA GLN A 24 -4.60 17.87 -6.28
C GLN A 24 -3.58 17.23 -7.22
N ALA A 25 -3.30 17.88 -8.35
CA ALA A 25 -2.32 17.41 -9.33
C ALA A 25 -0.91 17.33 -8.73
N PHE A 26 -0.50 18.34 -7.94
CA PHE A 26 0.79 18.33 -7.26
C PHE A 26 0.89 17.21 -6.22
N CYS A 27 -0.15 17.03 -5.40
CA CYS A 27 -0.20 15.97 -4.40
C CYS A 27 -0.19 14.59 -5.05
N LYS A 28 -0.95 14.40 -6.14
CA LYS A 28 -0.96 13.17 -6.92
C LYS A 28 0.43 12.80 -7.42
N HIS A 29 1.12 13.74 -8.07
CA HIS A 29 2.47 13.51 -8.56
C HIS A 29 3.44 13.15 -7.44
N ASN A 30 3.35 13.81 -6.28
CA ASN A 30 4.20 13.47 -5.14
C ASN A 30 3.93 12.06 -4.60
N LEU A 31 2.67 11.62 -4.56
CA LEU A 31 2.29 10.26 -4.19
C LEU A 31 2.78 9.22 -5.22
N GLU A 32 2.70 9.54 -6.51
CA GLU A 32 3.13 8.61 -7.57
C GLU A 32 4.66 8.41 -7.58
N MET A 33 5.43 9.47 -7.26
CA MET A 33 6.88 9.45 -7.41
C MET A 33 7.67 9.14 -6.14
N ASN A 34 7.09 9.40 -4.95
CA ASN A 34 7.87 9.42 -3.70
C ASN A 34 7.41 8.41 -2.64
N VAL A 35 6.49 7.50 -2.97
CA VAL A 35 6.14 6.38 -2.09
C VAL A 35 7.16 5.26 -2.23
N THR A 36 7.76 4.86 -1.11
CA THR A 36 8.84 3.86 -1.05
C THR A 36 8.65 2.94 0.15
N PHE A 37 9.39 1.83 0.21
CA PHE A 37 9.33 0.93 1.37
C PHE A 37 9.76 1.60 2.69
N GLU A 38 10.49 2.73 2.65
CA GLU A 38 10.94 3.44 3.87
C GLU A 38 9.83 4.28 4.52
N ASN A 39 8.89 4.80 3.73
CA ASN A 39 7.81 5.68 4.18
C ASN A 39 6.41 5.04 4.09
N VAL A 40 6.27 3.86 3.46
CA VAL A 40 4.99 3.19 3.24
C VAL A 40 4.16 2.98 4.51
N ILE A 41 4.80 2.78 5.67
CA ILE A 41 4.10 2.61 6.95
C ILE A 41 3.29 3.88 7.31
N GLN A 42 3.87 5.06 7.12
CA GLN A 42 3.17 6.32 7.41
C GLN A 42 2.05 6.59 6.42
N ILE A 43 2.26 6.19 5.16
CA ILE A 43 1.25 6.30 4.11
C ILE A 43 0.07 5.37 4.40
N LEU A 44 0.33 4.15 4.88
CA LEU A 44 -0.71 3.23 5.31
C LEU A 44 -1.57 3.83 6.43
N GLU A 45 -0.93 4.40 7.47
CA GLU A 45 -1.65 5.06 8.57
C GLU A 45 -2.46 6.27 8.10
N ALA A 46 -1.88 7.10 7.22
CA ALA A 46 -2.56 8.25 6.66
C ALA A 46 -3.78 7.80 5.82
N ALA A 47 -3.60 6.79 4.97
CA ALA A 47 -4.65 6.26 4.12
C ALA A 47 -5.81 5.68 4.93
N ASP A 48 -5.51 4.96 6.00
CA ASP A 48 -6.52 4.43 6.91
C ASP A 48 -7.31 5.53 7.62
N LYS A 49 -6.62 6.51 8.21
CA LYS A 49 -7.26 7.65 8.87
C LYS A 49 -8.16 8.45 7.92
N MET A 50 -7.77 8.55 6.66
CA MET A 50 -8.49 9.26 5.63
C MET A 50 -9.57 8.43 4.93
N GLN A 51 -9.65 7.13 5.23
CA GLN A 51 -10.51 6.18 4.51
C GLN A 51 -10.23 6.16 3.00
N ALA A 52 -8.97 6.39 2.61
CA ALA A 52 -8.50 6.36 1.23
C ALA A 52 -8.20 4.91 0.82
N THR A 53 -9.25 4.15 0.50
CA THR A 53 -9.20 2.70 0.26
C THR A 53 -8.18 2.28 -0.80
N ASP A 54 -8.09 3.02 -1.91
CA ASP A 54 -7.18 2.69 -3.01
C ASP A 54 -5.72 2.86 -2.60
N MET A 55 -5.42 3.93 -1.85
CA MET A 55 -4.08 4.17 -1.31
C MET A 55 -3.73 3.18 -0.20
N LYS A 56 -4.70 2.80 0.64
CA LYS A 56 -4.52 1.78 1.67
C LYS A 56 -4.15 0.45 1.03
N LYS A 57 -4.88 0.04 -0.02
CA LYS A 57 -4.58 -1.17 -0.80
C LYS A 57 -3.18 -1.11 -1.40
N TYR A 58 -2.85 -0.03 -2.11
CA TYR A 58 -1.53 0.16 -2.70
C TYR A 58 -0.39 0.08 -1.67
N ALA A 59 -0.57 0.69 -0.49
CA ALA A 59 0.41 0.63 0.58
C ALA A 59 0.58 -0.80 1.11
N LEU A 60 -0.52 -1.56 1.29
CA LEU A 60 -0.47 -2.97 1.71
C LEU A 60 0.27 -3.82 0.68
N ASP A 61 -0.03 -3.66 -0.62
CA ASP A 61 0.63 -4.41 -1.70
C ASP A 61 2.15 -4.14 -1.72
N LEU A 62 2.56 -2.88 -1.55
CA LEU A 62 3.98 -2.50 -1.48
C LEU A 62 4.67 -3.05 -0.22
N ILE A 63 3.95 -3.09 0.91
CA ILE A 63 4.46 -3.71 2.15
C ILE A 63 4.68 -5.20 1.96
N VAL A 64 3.73 -5.92 1.37
CA VAL A 64 3.85 -7.36 1.09
C VAL A 64 5.08 -7.63 0.21
N HIS A 65 5.20 -6.90 -0.91
CA HIS A 65 6.30 -7.06 -1.86
C HIS A 65 7.70 -6.79 -1.25
N HIS A 66 7.78 -5.90 -0.25
CA HIS A 66 9.03 -5.53 0.43
C HIS A 66 9.04 -5.88 1.92
N PHE A 67 8.27 -6.90 2.32
CA PHE A 67 7.99 -7.16 3.73
C PHE A 67 9.24 -7.36 4.57
N THR A 68 10.25 -8.07 4.05
CA THR A 68 11.51 -8.31 4.78
C THR A 68 12.28 -7.04 5.14
N LYS A 69 12.14 -5.96 4.34
CA LYS A 69 12.70 -4.63 4.63
C LYS A 69 11.79 -3.86 5.58
N VAL A 70 10.49 -3.83 5.29
CA VAL A 70 9.49 -3.10 6.08
C VAL A 70 9.40 -3.64 7.52
N ALA A 71 9.47 -4.96 7.71
CA ALA A 71 9.43 -5.62 9.02
C ALA A 71 10.55 -5.20 9.98
N LYS A 72 11.67 -4.67 9.44
CA LYS A 72 12.80 -4.19 10.22
C LYS A 72 12.69 -2.72 10.58
N LEU A 73 11.74 -1.99 10.00
CA LEU A 73 11.56 -0.57 10.29
C LEU A 73 11.00 -0.39 11.70
N PRO A 74 11.57 0.53 12.51
CA PRO A 74 11.11 0.76 13.87
C PRO A 74 9.66 1.26 13.91
N LYS A 75 9.23 1.98 12.86
CA LYS A 75 7.86 2.51 12.74
C LYS A 75 6.79 1.42 12.73
N LEU A 76 7.11 0.19 12.28
CA LEU A 76 6.12 -0.89 12.25
C LEU A 76 5.60 -1.22 13.65
N LYS A 77 6.45 -1.10 14.68
CA LYS A 77 6.09 -1.37 16.08
C LYS A 77 5.07 -0.38 16.64
N ASN A 78 4.89 0.76 15.99
CA ASN A 78 4.00 1.83 16.43
C ASN A 78 2.63 1.76 15.75
N LEU A 79 2.43 0.85 14.79
CA LEU A 79 1.13 0.67 14.13
C LEU A 79 0.08 0.18 15.12
N SER A 80 -1.17 0.56 14.84
CA SER A 80 -2.33 0.02 15.53
C SER A 80 -2.45 -1.50 15.29
N LYS A 81 -3.11 -2.19 16.21
CA LYS A 81 -3.31 -3.65 16.09
C LYS A 81 -4.10 -3.98 14.84
N GLU A 82 -5.05 -3.13 14.48
CA GLU A 82 -5.92 -3.24 13.32
C GLU A 82 -5.09 -3.18 12.03
N LEU A 83 -4.17 -2.22 11.91
CA LEU A 83 -3.31 -2.12 10.72
C LEU A 83 -2.29 -3.26 10.63
N ILE A 84 -1.82 -3.78 11.77
CA ILE A 84 -1.00 -4.99 11.77
C ILE A 84 -1.80 -6.19 11.28
N LEU A 85 -3.06 -6.34 11.70
CA LEU A 85 -3.94 -7.41 11.20
C LEU A 85 -4.17 -7.28 9.69
N ASP A 86 -4.40 -6.07 9.19
CA ASP A 86 -4.53 -5.83 7.74
C ASP A 86 -3.28 -6.27 6.97
N ILE A 87 -2.08 -5.98 7.49
CA ILE A 87 -0.82 -6.45 6.89
C ILE A 87 -0.74 -7.98 6.92
N LEU A 88 -1.09 -8.63 8.03
CA LEU A 88 -1.07 -10.09 8.14
C LEU A 88 -2.05 -10.76 7.17
N LEU A 89 -3.25 -10.19 7.00
CA LEU A 89 -4.23 -10.66 6.02
C LEU A 89 -3.72 -10.48 4.58
N ALA A 90 -3.12 -9.34 4.26
CA ALA A 90 -2.53 -9.09 2.94
C ALA A 90 -1.40 -10.10 2.63
N LEU A 91 -0.51 -10.38 3.59
CA LEU A 91 0.52 -11.40 3.45
C LEU A 91 -0.06 -12.80 3.24
N ALA A 92 -1.10 -13.18 3.99
CA ALA A 92 -1.73 -14.48 3.86
C ALA A 92 -2.36 -14.66 2.46
N ASN A 93 -2.97 -13.62 1.92
CA ASN A 93 -3.56 -13.64 0.57
C ASN A 93 -2.47 -13.82 -0.50
N ASP A 94 -1.37 -13.07 -0.44
CA ASP A 94 -0.24 -13.20 -1.39
C ASP A 94 0.42 -14.59 -1.34
N MET A 95 0.55 -15.16 -0.14
CA MET A 95 1.04 -16.54 0.03
C MET A 95 0.12 -17.58 -0.59
N SER A 96 -1.19 -17.33 -0.63
CA SER A 96 -2.16 -18.23 -1.25
C SER A 96 -2.09 -18.18 -2.78
N GLU A 97 -1.90 -17.00 -3.36
CA GLU A 97 -1.75 -16.80 -4.80
C GLU A 97 -0.46 -17.44 -5.32
N THR A 98 0.66 -17.26 -4.59
CA THR A 98 1.96 -17.86 -4.95
C THR A 98 1.89 -19.39 -5.00
N LYS A 99 1.14 -20.03 -4.10
CA LYS A 99 0.97 -21.49 -4.09
C LYS A 99 0.16 -21.98 -5.30
N MET A 100 -0.91 -21.27 -5.67
CA MET A 100 -1.72 -21.64 -6.84
C MET A 100 -0.94 -21.59 -8.16
N CYS A 101 -0.01 -20.63 -8.32
CA CYS A 101 0.85 -20.54 -9.51
C CYS A 101 1.91 -21.65 -9.60
N GLN A 102 2.36 -22.21 -8.48
CA GLN A 102 3.29 -23.34 -8.47
C GLN A 102 2.60 -24.64 -8.90
N ASP A 103 1.35 -24.84 -8.49
CA ASP A 103 0.59 -26.04 -8.81
C ASP A 103 0.26 -26.14 -10.31
N VAL A 104 -0.10 -25.04 -10.98
CA VAL A 104 -0.37 -25.03 -12.44
C VAL A 104 0.89 -25.26 -13.29
N SER A 105 2.06 -24.88 -12.79
CA SER A 105 3.35 -25.07 -13.47
C SER A 105 3.82 -26.53 -13.42
N SER A 106 3.43 -27.27 -12.36
CA SER A 106 3.77 -28.69 -12.22
C SER A 106 2.87 -29.64 -13.04
N VAL A 107 1.63 -29.24 -13.34
CA VAL A 107 0.70 -30.00 -14.20
C VAL A 107 1.07 -29.95 -15.68
N SER A 108 1.83 -28.94 -16.12
CA SER A 108 2.18 -28.74 -17.54
C SER A 108 3.34 -29.61 -18.04
N LEU A 109 4.06 -30.29 -17.14
CA LEU A 109 5.24 -31.12 -17.50
C LEU A 109 4.93 -32.63 -17.59
N SER A 110 3.70 -33.05 -17.34
CA SER A 110 3.29 -34.46 -17.32
C SER A 110 2.38 -34.88 -18.48
N ALA A 111 2.23 -34.04 -19.52
CA ALA A 111 1.37 -34.30 -20.68
C ALA A 111 2.11 -34.81 -21.94
N ASP A 112 3.43 -34.99 -21.92
CA ASP A 112 4.21 -35.61 -23.00
C ASP A 112 4.99 -36.82 -22.45
N SER A 113 4.35 -37.99 -22.34
CA SER A 113 4.97 -39.33 -22.26
C SER A 113 3.95 -40.42 -22.58
#